data_AF-A0A5S4GS34-F1
#
_entry.id   AF-A0A5S4GS34-F1
#
_cell.length_a   1.000
_cell.length_b   1.000
_cell.length_c   1.000
_cell.angle_alpha   90.00
_cell.angle_beta   90.00
_cell.angle_gamma   90.00
#
_symmetry.space_group_name_H-M   'P 1'
#
loop_
_entity.id
_entity.type
_entity.pdbx_description
1 polymer ?
#
loop_
_entity_poly.entity_id
_entity_poly.type
_entity_poly.pdbx_seq_one_letter_code
_entity_poly.pdbx_strand_id
1 'polypeptide(L)'
;MSSWREAAAVVIGIPAFVIWVSVLRTDMICKLWAPVVRSAGGDVLRAAVRSAILYIVGMIAFGLVLLAVHAALDGLFARAAALVLSLLYAPVAFMPMPDRSGSPYGDVRRTLVRAGASERQARACAWATGPLAFAGLAAVGAGIASAFAG
;
A
#
# COMPACT_ATOMS: atom_id res chain seq x y z
N MET A 1 -21.34 10.88 26.56
CA MET A 1 -21.95 9.96 25.58
C MET A 1 -21.15 9.84 24.26
N SER A 2 -19.98 10.48 24.10
CA SER A 2 -19.16 10.43 22.87
C SER A 2 -18.18 9.24 22.81
N SER A 3 -17.60 8.84 23.95
CA SER A 3 -16.50 7.85 24.00
C SER A 3 -16.83 6.46 23.45
N TRP A 4 -18.06 5.98 23.62
CA TRP A 4 -18.45 4.66 23.12
C TRP A 4 -18.67 4.65 21.60
N ARG A 5 -19.10 5.77 21.00
CA ARG A 5 -19.29 5.90 19.54
C ARG A 5 -17.94 5.97 18.83
N GLU A 6 -17.00 6.71 19.39
CA GLU A 6 -15.62 6.78 18.92
C GLU A 6 -14.93 5.41 19.02
N ALA A 7 -15.07 4.72 20.16
CA ALA A 7 -14.56 3.37 20.33
C ALA A 7 -15.19 2.39 19.33
N ALA A 8 -16.50 2.43 19.11
CA ALA A 8 -17.17 1.59 18.12
C ALA A 8 -16.70 1.87 16.68
N ALA A 9 -16.50 3.15 16.33
CA ALA A 9 -15.98 3.53 15.02
C ALA A 9 -14.56 3.00 14.78
N VAL A 10 -13.70 3.01 15.80
CA VAL A 10 -12.35 2.43 15.73
C VAL A 10 -12.40 0.90 15.64
N VAL A 11 -13.21 0.26 16.50
CA VAL A 11 -13.37 -1.19 16.57
C VAL A 11 -13.94 -1.77 15.27
N ILE A 12 -14.79 -1.03 14.56
CA ILE A 12 -15.36 -1.46 13.27
C ILE A 12 -14.48 -1.01 12.10
N GLY A 13 -13.96 0.21 12.15
CA GLY A 13 -13.21 0.83 11.07
C GLY A 13 -11.88 0.15 10.80
N ILE A 14 -11.14 -0.25 11.85
CA ILE A 14 -9.85 -0.93 11.68
C ILE A 14 -10.04 -2.30 10.99
N PRO A 15 -10.91 -3.21 11.45
CA PRO A 15 -11.18 -4.46 10.74
C PRO A 15 -11.69 -4.24 9.32
N ALA A 16 -12.60 -3.29 9.10
CA ALA A 16 -13.11 -3.00 7.77
C ALA A 16 -11.99 -2.55 6.82
N PHE A 17 -11.09 -1.68 7.28
CA PHE A 17 -9.91 -1.23 6.54
C PHE A 17 -8.94 -2.39 6.26
N VAL A 18 -8.66 -3.23 7.26
CA VAL A 18 -7.77 -4.39 7.09
C VAL A 18 -8.35 -5.38 6.08
N ILE A 19 -9.66 -5.65 6.13
CA ILE A 19 -10.35 -6.51 5.17
C ILE A 19 -10.29 -5.90 3.77
N TRP A 20 -10.63 -4.61 3.64
CA TRP A 20 -10.55 -3.86 2.38
C TRP A 20 -9.18 -3.98 1.71
N VAL A 21 -8.13 -3.68 2.47
CA VAL A 21 -6.75 -3.80 2.02
C VAL A 21 -6.43 -5.24 1.63
N SER A 22 -6.78 -6.21 2.47
CA SER A 22 -6.46 -7.62 2.23
C SER A 22 -7.12 -8.17 0.96
N VAL A 23 -8.37 -7.79 0.70
CA VAL A 23 -9.12 -8.21 -0.50
C VAL A 23 -8.47 -7.65 -1.77
N LEU A 24 -8.15 -6.35 -1.79
CA LEU A 24 -7.64 -5.69 -2.99
C LEU A 24 -6.13 -5.85 -3.22
N ARG A 25 -5.39 -6.22 -2.17
CA ARG A 25 -3.94 -6.35 -2.23
C ARG A 25 -3.49 -7.33 -3.32
N THR A 26 -4.10 -8.51 -3.39
CA THR A 26 -3.75 -9.52 -4.41
C THR A 26 -3.94 -8.98 -5.81
N ASP A 27 -5.04 -8.28 -6.05
CA ASP A 27 -5.33 -7.61 -7.31
C ASP A 27 -4.27 -6.57 -7.66
N MET A 28 -3.86 -5.74 -6.69
CA MET A 28 -2.82 -4.73 -6.92
C MET A 28 -1.46 -5.38 -7.23
N ILE A 29 -1.11 -6.47 -6.54
CA ILE A 29 0.11 -7.23 -6.84
C ILE A 29 0.06 -7.73 -8.29
N CYS A 30 -1.06 -8.31 -8.71
CA CYS A 30 -1.22 -8.86 -10.05
C CYS A 30 -1.24 -7.79 -11.15
N LYS A 31 -1.91 -6.65 -10.91
CA LYS A 31 -2.13 -5.59 -11.91
C LYS A 31 -0.97 -4.61 -12.02
N LEU A 32 -0.32 -4.27 -10.91
CA LEU A 32 0.72 -3.23 -10.85
C LEU A 32 2.11 -3.83 -10.73
N TRP A 33 2.29 -4.75 -9.78
CA TRP A 33 3.63 -5.19 -9.40
C TRP A 33 4.17 -6.31 -10.29
N ALA A 34 3.36 -7.34 -10.56
CA ALA A 34 3.76 -8.49 -11.37
C ALA A 34 4.24 -8.12 -12.78
N PRO A 35 3.61 -7.18 -13.53
CA PRO A 35 4.12 -6.75 -14.83
C PRO A 35 5.52 -6.15 -14.74
N VAL A 36 5.79 -5.36 -13.69
CA VAL A 36 7.10 -4.75 -13.46
C VAL A 36 8.16 -5.82 -13.18
N VAL A 37 7.85 -6.82 -12.37
CA VAL A 37 8.76 -7.94 -12.09
C VAL A 37 9.02 -8.78 -13.36
N ARG A 38 7.98 -9.10 -14.13
CA ARG A 38 8.12 -9.86 -15.39
C ARG A 38 8.95 -9.14 -16.43
N SER A 39 8.81 -7.82 -16.53
CA SER A 39 9.58 -7.00 -17.48
C SER A 39 11.10 -7.08 -17.28
N ALA A 40 11.55 -7.59 -16.14
CA ALA A 40 12.98 -7.76 -15.84
C ALA A 40 13.61 -8.98 -16.55
N GLY A 41 12.81 -9.85 -17.20
CA GLY A 41 13.34 -10.91 -18.07
C GLY A 41 14.21 -11.95 -17.35
N GLY A 42 13.90 -12.27 -16.08
CA GLY A 42 14.66 -13.21 -15.26
C GLY A 42 15.77 -12.59 -14.41
N ASP A 43 16.18 -11.34 -14.68
CA ASP A 43 17.16 -10.62 -13.88
C ASP A 43 16.58 -10.26 -12.50
N VAL A 44 17.22 -10.80 -11.45
CA VAL A 44 16.78 -10.67 -10.05
C VAL A 44 17.01 -9.25 -9.52
N LEU A 45 18.19 -8.67 -9.80
CA LEU A 45 18.54 -7.34 -9.33
C LEU A 45 17.67 -6.30 -10.00
N ARG A 46 17.49 -6.40 -11.31
CA ARG A 46 16.62 -5.51 -12.08
C ARG A 46 15.17 -5.59 -11.61
N ALA A 47 14.66 -6.78 -11.29
CA ALA A 47 13.32 -6.94 -10.74
C ALA A 47 13.17 -6.24 -9.38
N ALA A 48 14.14 -6.41 -8.49
CA ALA A 48 14.14 -5.78 -7.16
C ALA A 48 14.20 -4.24 -7.27
N VAL A 49 15.12 -3.70 -8.08
CA VAL A 49 15.27 -2.26 -8.31
C VAL A 49 14.00 -1.66 -8.91
N ARG A 50 13.44 -2.27 -9.95
CA ARG A 50 12.20 -1.77 -10.57
C ARG A 50 11.01 -1.82 -9.61
N SER A 51 10.95 -2.83 -8.75
CA SER A 51 9.92 -2.93 -7.70
C SER A 51 10.04 -1.80 -6.68
N ALA A 52 11.26 -1.51 -6.22
CA ALA A 52 11.53 -0.40 -5.31
C ALA A 52 11.19 0.95 -5.97
N ILE A 53 11.59 1.16 -7.23
CA ILE A 53 11.26 2.37 -7.99
C ILE A 53 9.75 2.53 -8.14
N LEU A 54 9.02 1.49 -8.56
CA LEU A 54 7.55 1.52 -8.68
C LEU A 54 6.93 2.01 -7.37
N TYR A 55 7.41 1.47 -6.24
CA TYR A 55 6.87 1.78 -4.94
C TYR A 55 7.21 3.21 -4.47
N ILE A 56 8.46 3.66 -4.68
CA ILE A 56 8.88 5.03 -4.36
C ILE A 56 8.11 6.04 -5.21
N VAL A 57 8.02 5.82 -6.51
CA VAL A 57 7.28 6.68 -7.43
C VAL A 57 5.80 6.73 -7.06
N GLY A 58 5.20 5.60 -6.71
CA GLY A 58 3.81 5.53 -6.22
C GLY A 58 3.60 6.36 -4.96
N MET A 59 4.51 6.27 -3.98
CA MET A 59 4.44 7.07 -2.76
C MET A 59 4.58 8.57 -3.03
N ILE A 60 5.54 8.97 -3.88
CA ILE A 60 5.74 10.37 -4.26
C ILE A 60 4.49 10.90 -4.98
N ALA A 61 3.98 10.15 -5.95
CA ALA A 61 2.77 10.53 -6.68
C ALA A 61 1.58 10.70 -5.74
N PHE A 62 1.38 9.76 -4.79
CA PHE A 62 0.35 9.88 -3.77
C PHE A 62 0.50 11.14 -2.92
N GLY A 63 1.71 11.42 -2.43
CA GLY A 63 2.01 12.63 -1.66
C GLY A 63 1.74 13.92 -2.43
N LEU A 64 2.13 13.97 -3.71
CA LEU A 64 1.85 15.11 -4.59
C LEU A 64 0.35 15.31 -4.83
N VAL A 65 -0.41 14.24 -4.99
CA VAL A 65 -1.88 14.32 -5.14
C VAL A 65 -2.52 14.82 -3.84
N LEU A 66 -2.08 14.33 -2.69
CA LEU A 66 -2.55 14.85 -1.39
C LEU A 66 -2.23 16.33 -1.23
N LEU A 67 -1.03 16.76 -1.60
CA LEU A 67 -0.63 18.16 -1.57
C LEU A 67 -1.52 19.01 -2.49
N ALA A 68 -1.75 18.55 -3.72
CA ALA A 68 -2.62 19.23 -4.68
C ALA A 68 -4.05 19.35 -4.17
N VAL A 69 -4.58 18.31 -3.51
CA VAL A 69 -5.91 18.35 -2.87
C VAL A 69 -6.00 19.42 -1.81
N HIS A 70 -5.01 19.54 -0.93
CA HIS A 70 -5.01 20.56 0.12
C HIS A 70 -4.71 21.97 -0.41
N ALA A 71 -4.12 22.09 -1.61
CA ALA A 71 -3.92 23.37 -2.28
C ALA A 71 -5.16 23.84 -3.05
N ALA A 72 -6.01 22.91 -3.53
CA ALA A 72 -7.14 23.21 -4.39
C ALA A 72 -8.50 23.19 -3.67
N LEU A 73 -8.61 22.50 -2.55
CA LEU A 73 -9.83 22.36 -1.77
C LEU A 73 -9.61 22.91 -0.36
N ASP A 74 -10.68 23.44 0.24
CA ASP A 74 -10.64 23.98 1.60
C ASP A 74 -11.41 23.13 2.60
N GLY A 75 -10.95 23.17 3.86
CA GLY A 75 -11.64 22.65 5.03
C GLY A 75 -12.11 21.20 4.89
N LEU A 76 -13.42 21.00 4.94
CA LEU A 76 -14.04 19.67 4.93
C LEU A 76 -13.80 18.91 3.62
N PHE A 77 -13.76 19.60 2.47
CA PHE A 77 -13.61 18.95 1.17
C PHE A 77 -12.19 18.39 0.99
N ALA A 78 -11.16 19.15 1.39
CA ALA A 78 -9.78 18.67 1.39
C ALA A 78 -9.62 17.43 2.28
N ARG A 79 -10.20 17.47 3.49
CA ARG A 79 -10.16 16.37 4.45
C ARG A 79 -10.87 15.11 3.94
N ALA A 80 -12.06 15.26 3.37
CA ALA A 80 -12.81 14.14 2.79
C ALA A 80 -12.05 13.52 1.60
N ALA A 81 -11.50 14.35 0.70
CA ALA A 81 -10.70 13.89 -0.42
C ALA A 81 -9.42 13.18 0.04
N ALA A 82 -8.72 13.71 1.05
CA ALA A 82 -7.53 13.09 1.64
C ALA A 82 -7.83 11.70 2.21
N LEU A 83 -8.97 11.54 2.91
CA LEU A 83 -9.41 10.23 3.42
C LEU A 83 -9.65 9.25 2.27
N VAL A 84 -10.43 9.64 1.25
CA VAL A 84 -10.75 8.78 0.11
C VAL A 84 -9.49 8.36 -0.62
N LEU A 85 -8.59 9.30 -0.92
CA LEU A 85 -7.32 9.00 -1.59
C LEU A 85 -6.45 8.04 -0.78
N SER A 86 -6.41 8.22 0.55
CA SER A 86 -5.64 7.34 1.43
C SER A 86 -6.21 5.92 1.45
N LEU A 87 -7.54 5.77 1.44
CA LEU A 87 -8.23 4.47 1.35
C LEU A 87 -8.00 3.79 -0.01
N LEU A 88 -7.94 4.57 -1.09
CA LEU A 88 -7.66 4.06 -2.44
C LEU A 88 -6.20 3.65 -2.62
N TYR A 89 -5.26 4.38 -2.00
CA TYR A 89 -3.83 4.06 -2.07
C TYR A 89 -3.42 2.94 -1.10
N ALA A 90 -4.18 2.69 -0.04
CA ALA A 90 -3.85 1.70 0.98
C ALA A 90 -3.54 0.30 0.42
N PRO A 91 -4.33 -0.31 -0.50
CA PRO A 91 -3.99 -1.62 -1.07
C PRO A 91 -2.62 -1.65 -1.77
N VAL A 92 -2.20 -0.53 -2.37
CA VAL A 92 -0.89 -0.37 -3.03
C VAL A 92 0.23 -0.28 -1.98
N ALA A 93 0.05 0.57 -0.97
CA ALA A 93 1.01 0.74 0.12
C ALA A 93 1.23 -0.56 0.94
N PHE A 94 0.22 -1.42 1.01
CA PHE A 94 0.30 -2.68 1.76
C PHE A 94 0.71 -3.88 0.90
N MET A 95 0.93 -3.71 -0.42
CA MET A 95 1.41 -4.80 -1.29
C MET A 95 2.64 -5.52 -0.72
N PRO A 96 3.70 -4.81 -0.27
CA PRO A 96 4.90 -5.46 0.21
C PRO A 96 4.86 -5.81 1.70
N MET A 97 3.71 -5.74 2.38
CA MET A 97 3.62 -6.02 3.82
C MET A 97 3.96 -7.49 4.14
N PRO A 98 4.79 -7.81 5.15
CA PRO A 98 4.99 -9.20 5.54
C PRO A 98 3.68 -9.79 6.08
N ASP A 99 3.41 -11.05 5.74
CA ASP A 99 2.38 -11.86 6.38
C ASP A 99 2.85 -12.35 7.75
N ARG A 100 1.90 -12.70 8.62
CA ARG A 100 2.19 -13.26 9.96
C ARG A 100 2.36 -14.79 9.94
N SER A 101 2.19 -15.42 8.79
CA SER A 101 2.13 -16.88 8.61
C SER A 101 3.52 -17.49 8.44
N GLY A 102 4.34 -17.54 9.49
CA GLY A 102 5.55 -18.38 9.62
C GLY A 102 6.71 -18.19 8.62
N SER A 103 6.46 -17.65 7.43
CA SER A 103 7.40 -17.29 6.38
C SER A 103 7.11 -15.85 5.99
N PRO A 104 7.92 -14.88 6.45
CA PRO A 104 7.74 -13.48 6.10
C PRO A 104 7.67 -13.31 4.58
N TYR A 105 6.59 -12.67 4.12
CA TYR A 105 6.27 -12.41 2.72
C TYR A 105 5.87 -13.66 1.91
N GLY A 106 5.47 -14.76 2.56
CA GLY A 106 5.09 -16.01 1.91
C GLY A 106 3.98 -15.82 0.87
N ASP A 107 2.92 -15.11 1.25
CA ASP A 107 1.77 -14.85 0.38
C ASP A 107 2.12 -13.91 -0.78
N VAL A 108 2.97 -12.90 -0.56
CA VAL A 108 3.47 -12.00 -1.62
C VAL A 108 4.26 -12.80 -2.64
N ARG A 109 5.20 -13.61 -2.16
CA ARG A 109 6.04 -14.45 -3.02
C ARG A 109 5.20 -15.42 -3.81
N ARG A 110 4.23 -16.10 -3.16
CA ARG A 110 3.31 -17.02 -3.83
C ARG A 110 2.51 -16.33 -4.92
N THR A 111 2.02 -15.12 -4.65
CA THR A 111 1.23 -14.33 -5.61
C THR A 111 2.09 -13.89 -6.80
N LEU A 112 3.29 -13.37 -6.56
CA LEU A 112 4.22 -12.98 -7.63
C LEU A 112 4.65 -14.18 -8.49
N VAL A 113 4.91 -15.33 -7.86
CA VAL A 113 5.25 -16.57 -8.59
C VAL A 113 4.07 -17.05 -9.43
N ARG A 114 2.84 -17.07 -8.88
CA ARG A 114 1.61 -17.37 -9.65
C ARG A 114 1.40 -16.41 -10.82
N ALA A 115 1.85 -15.16 -10.67
CA ALA A 115 1.80 -14.17 -11.74
C ALA A 115 2.98 -14.26 -12.73
N GLY A 116 3.84 -15.28 -12.63
CA GLY A 116 4.91 -15.58 -13.59
C GLY A 116 6.30 -15.07 -13.22
N ALA A 117 6.51 -14.57 -12.00
CA ALA A 117 7.86 -14.29 -11.52
C ALA A 117 8.59 -15.57 -11.12
N SER A 118 9.92 -15.63 -11.30
CA SER A 118 10.72 -16.69 -10.68
C SER A 118 10.73 -16.55 -9.15
N GLU A 119 10.98 -17.66 -8.45
CA GLU A 119 11.02 -17.64 -6.98
C GLU A 119 12.09 -16.69 -6.42
N ARG A 120 13.25 -16.61 -7.10
CA ARG A 120 14.35 -15.71 -6.74
C ARG A 120 13.96 -14.25 -6.93
N GLN A 121 13.32 -13.91 -8.05
CA GLN A 121 12.80 -12.55 -8.29
C GLN A 121 11.73 -12.18 -7.25
N ALA A 122 10.76 -13.06 -7.01
CA ALA A 122 9.70 -12.81 -6.04
C ALA A 122 10.26 -12.56 -4.63
N ARG A 123 11.27 -13.35 -4.21
CA ARG A 123 11.96 -13.16 -2.93
C ARG A 123 12.71 -11.83 -2.89
N ALA A 124 13.51 -11.52 -3.90
CA ALA A 124 14.29 -10.28 -3.93
C ALA A 124 13.40 -9.04 -3.96
N CYS A 125 12.31 -9.06 -4.72
CA CYS A 125 11.34 -7.97 -4.76
C CYS A 125 10.69 -7.77 -3.39
N ALA A 126 10.19 -8.84 -2.76
CA ALA A 126 9.58 -8.76 -1.44
C ALA A 126 10.52 -8.15 -0.38
N TRP A 127 11.80 -8.55 -0.37
CA TRP A 127 12.79 -7.98 0.54
C TRP A 127 13.16 -6.54 0.23
N ALA A 128 13.29 -6.17 -1.05
CA ALA A 128 13.62 -4.80 -1.44
C ALA A 128 12.50 -3.81 -1.08
N THR A 129 11.24 -4.22 -1.22
CA THR A 129 10.08 -3.37 -0.96
C THR A 129 9.53 -3.49 0.46
N GLY A 130 9.88 -4.54 1.21
CA GLY A 130 9.39 -4.79 2.56
C GLY A 130 9.64 -3.63 3.53
N PRO A 131 10.88 -3.10 3.65
CA PRO A 131 11.14 -1.90 4.45
C PRO A 131 10.37 -0.66 3.97
N LEU A 132 10.13 -0.53 2.67
CA LEU A 132 9.35 0.57 2.11
C LEU A 132 7.86 0.47 2.49
N ALA A 133 7.35 -0.72 2.82
CA ALA A 133 5.99 -0.91 3.31
C ALA A 133 5.70 -0.01 4.53
N PHE A 134 6.68 0.17 5.43
CA PHE A 134 6.53 1.03 6.60
C PHE A 134 6.38 2.51 6.23
N ALA A 135 7.12 2.98 5.21
CA ALA A 135 6.96 4.33 4.70
C ALA A 135 5.58 4.53 4.04
N GLY A 136 5.09 3.53 3.29
CA GLY A 136 3.73 3.58 2.73
C GLY A 136 2.65 3.56 3.80
N LEU A 137 2.83 2.78 4.87
CA LEU A 137 1.94 2.77 6.04
C LEU A 137 1.91 4.14 6.71
N ALA A 138 3.07 4.76 6.92
CA ALA A 138 3.16 6.10 7.48
C ALA A 138 2.46 7.13 6.57
N ALA A 139 2.65 7.05 5.25
CA ALA A 139 1.99 7.95 4.29
C ALA A 139 0.47 7.82 4.32
N VAL A 140 -0.06 6.58 4.29
CA VAL A 140 -1.51 6.32 4.38
C VAL A 140 -2.05 6.76 5.75
N GLY A 141 -1.35 6.44 6.82
CA GLY A 141 -1.73 6.83 8.18
C GLY A 141 -1.76 8.35 8.35
N ALA A 142 -0.78 9.07 7.80
CA ALA A 142 -0.74 10.53 7.81
C ALA A 142 -1.88 11.14 6.99
N GLY A 143 -2.19 10.59 5.80
CA GLY A 143 -3.31 11.07 4.99
C GLY A 143 -4.68 10.79 5.61
N ILE A 144 -4.85 9.67 6.31
CA ILE A 144 -6.04 9.41 7.13
C ILE A 144 -6.09 10.40 8.30
N ALA A 145 -4.99 10.57 9.04
CA ALA A 145 -4.94 11.46 10.19
C ALA A 145 -5.22 12.92 9.81
N SER A 146 -4.73 13.38 8.65
CA SER A 146 -4.99 14.75 8.16
C SER A 146 -6.47 14.98 7.86
N ALA A 147 -7.23 13.93 7.53
CA ALA A 147 -8.68 14.03 7.37
C ALA A 147 -9.41 14.29 8.70
N PHE A 148 -8.77 14.01 9.84
CA PHE A 148 -9.34 14.19 11.18
C PHE A 148 -8.71 15.35 11.96
N ALA A 149 -7.53 15.82 11.56
CA ALA A 149 -6.92 17.03 12.10
C ALA A 149 -7.79 18.26 11.75
N GLY A 150 -8.20 19.00 12.77
CA GLY A 150 -8.99 20.23 12.69
C GLY A 150 -8.27 21.35 13.42
#